data_AF-A0A2Y9I7F9-F1
#
_entry.id   AF-A0A2Y9I7F9-F1
#
_cell.length_a   1.000
_cell.length_b   1.000
_cell.length_c   1.000
_cell.angle_alpha   90.00
_cell.angle_beta   90.00
_cell.angle_gamma   90.00
#
_symmetry.space_group_name_H-M   'P 1'
#
loop_
_entity.id
_entity.type
_entity.pdbx_description
1 polymer ?
#
loop_
_entity_poly.entity_id
_entity_poly.type
_entity_poly.pdbx_seq_one_letter_code
_entity_poly.pdbx_strand_id
1 'polypeptide(L)'
;MAALAESVAAGPGSRNGTGRGRAPRGRLANQIPPEILNNPQLQAAIQVLPSNYNFEIPKTIWRIQQARAKKVALQMPEGLLLFACTIVDILERFTEAEVMVMGDVTYGACCVDDFTARALGADFLVHYGHSCLVPMDTSAQDFRVLYVFVDIRIDTTHLLDSIRLTFPPATSLALVSTIQFVSTLQAAAKELKAEYHVSVPQCKPLSPGEILGCTAPHLPKEVEAVVYLGDGRFHLESVMIANPGVPAYRYDPYSKVLSREHYDHQRMQTSRQEAIATARSAKSWGLILGTLGRQGSPKILEHLESRLQALGLPFMRLLLSEIFPSKLSLLPEVDVWVQVACPRLSIDWGTAFPKPLLTPYEAVVALRDISWQEPYPMDFYAGSSLGPWTANHGRNRPPQALSPPALEKEATHPSPAAACDGCSCRDDKGAPPAR
;
A
#
# COMPACT_ATOMS: atom_id res chain seq x y z
N MET A 1 20.78 -23.92 -16.00
CA MET A 1 20.25 -25.20 -15.50
C MET A 1 19.00 -24.90 -14.68
N ALA A 2 17.84 -24.91 -15.34
CA ALA A 2 16.56 -24.58 -14.74
C ALA A 2 16.04 -25.78 -13.96
N ALA A 3 15.70 -25.60 -12.68
CA ALA A 3 15.03 -26.61 -11.89
C ALA A 3 13.56 -26.68 -12.33
N LEU A 4 13.26 -27.69 -13.14
CA LEU A 4 11.91 -28.13 -13.47
C LEU A 4 11.33 -28.83 -12.24
N ALA A 5 10.22 -28.31 -11.71
CA ALA A 5 9.40 -29.04 -10.76
C ALA A 5 8.61 -30.12 -11.51
N GLU A 6 9.02 -31.38 -11.38
CA GLU A 6 8.27 -32.53 -11.87
C GLU A 6 7.03 -32.78 -11.00
N SER A 7 5.86 -32.81 -11.62
CA SER A 7 4.61 -33.26 -11.01
C SER A 7 4.49 -34.78 -11.15
N VAL A 8 4.34 -35.47 -10.01
CA VAL A 8 4.16 -36.92 -9.89
C VAL A 8 2.91 -37.38 -10.66
N ALA A 9 3.08 -38.34 -11.57
CA ALA A 9 2.01 -38.98 -12.31
C ALA A 9 1.31 -40.06 -11.46
N ALA A 10 -0.02 -39.96 -11.31
CA ALA A 10 -0.85 -41.04 -10.80
C ALA A 10 -1.33 -41.92 -11.98
N GLY A 11 -1.19 -43.24 -11.84
CA GLY A 11 -1.52 -44.25 -12.86
C GLY A 11 -3.02 -44.40 -13.18
N PRO A 12 -3.38 -45.20 -14.20
CA PRO A 12 -4.68 -45.12 -14.86
C PRO A 12 -5.75 -45.95 -14.14
N GLY A 13 -6.78 -45.27 -13.65
CA GLY A 13 -8.06 -45.86 -13.24
C GLY A 13 -9.15 -45.55 -14.27
N SER A 14 -9.65 -46.60 -14.93
CA SER A 14 -10.72 -46.57 -15.94
C SER A 14 -12.10 -46.30 -15.32
N ARG A 15 -12.90 -45.38 -15.91
CA ARG A 15 -14.25 -45.63 -16.50
C ARG A 15 -15.11 -44.36 -16.64
N ASN A 16 -15.52 -44.11 -17.88
CA ASN A 16 -16.78 -43.56 -18.42
C ASN A 16 -17.52 -42.42 -17.70
N GLY A 17 -17.59 -41.26 -18.37
CA GLY A 17 -18.61 -40.24 -18.16
C GLY A 17 -18.50 -39.11 -19.19
N THR A 18 -19.38 -39.09 -20.18
CA THR A 18 -19.47 -38.07 -21.24
C THR A 18 -20.00 -36.75 -20.70
N GLY A 19 -19.12 -35.91 -20.15
CA GLY A 19 -19.40 -34.51 -19.83
C GLY A 19 -18.55 -33.59 -20.72
N ARG A 20 -19.18 -32.72 -21.51
CA ARG A 20 -18.50 -31.60 -22.18
C ARG A 20 -17.95 -30.65 -21.12
N GLY A 21 -16.74 -30.93 -20.63
CA GLY A 21 -16.02 -30.09 -19.69
C GLY A 21 -15.53 -28.83 -20.39
N ARG A 22 -16.07 -27.67 -20.01
CA ARG A 22 -15.44 -26.37 -20.28
C ARG A 22 -14.01 -26.42 -19.73
N ALA A 23 -13.02 -26.31 -20.61
CA ALA A 23 -11.63 -26.17 -20.22
C ALA A 23 -11.48 -24.99 -19.23
N PRO A 24 -10.69 -25.11 -18.16
CA PRO A 24 -10.48 -24.02 -17.21
C PRO A 24 -9.76 -22.88 -17.94
N ARG A 25 -10.46 -21.76 -18.14
CA ARG A 25 -9.95 -20.52 -18.76
C ARG A 25 -8.74 -19.90 -18.05
N GLY A 26 -8.30 -20.46 -16.91
CA GLY A 26 -7.19 -19.96 -16.10
C GLY A 26 -5.77 -20.42 -16.51
N ARG A 27 -5.59 -21.37 -17.43
CA ARG A 27 -4.24 -21.88 -17.79
C ARG A 27 -3.59 -21.23 -19.03
N LEU A 28 -4.35 -20.53 -19.87
CA LEU A 28 -3.85 -19.96 -21.13
C LEU A 28 -3.22 -18.56 -21.00
N ALA A 29 -3.44 -17.84 -19.90
CA ALA A 29 -3.05 -16.43 -19.77
C ALA A 29 -1.56 -16.19 -19.40
N ASN A 30 -0.81 -17.26 -19.12
CA ASN A 30 0.55 -17.20 -18.55
C ASN A 30 1.64 -17.93 -19.36
N GLN A 31 1.33 -18.43 -20.55
CA GLN A 31 2.35 -19.06 -21.38
C GLN A 31 2.94 -18.02 -22.33
N ILE A 32 4.17 -17.60 -22.03
CA ILE A 32 5.01 -16.86 -22.97
C ILE A 32 5.31 -17.83 -24.12
N PRO A 33 5.06 -17.46 -25.39
CA PRO A 33 5.31 -18.33 -26.52
C PRO A 33 6.77 -18.84 -26.57
N PRO A 34 7.00 -20.12 -26.93
CA PRO A 34 8.35 -20.68 -27.05
C PRO A 34 9.25 -19.90 -28.01
N GLU A 35 8.67 -19.25 -29.01
CA GLU A 35 9.36 -18.43 -30.00
C GLU A 35 10.05 -17.22 -29.35
N ILE A 36 9.45 -16.65 -28.28
CA ILE A 36 10.07 -15.57 -27.49
C ILE A 36 11.09 -16.17 -26.53
N LEU A 37 10.72 -17.22 -25.78
CA LEU A 37 11.58 -17.81 -24.76
C LEU A 37 12.88 -18.38 -25.32
N ASN A 38 12.81 -19.03 -26.49
CA ASN A 38 13.94 -19.71 -27.12
C ASN A 38 14.64 -18.87 -28.18
N ASN A 39 14.32 -17.58 -28.32
CA ASN A 39 14.98 -16.70 -29.29
C ASN A 39 16.45 -16.45 -28.87
N PRO A 40 17.45 -16.94 -29.64
CA PRO A 40 18.85 -16.82 -29.25
C PRO A 40 19.35 -15.38 -29.23
N GLN A 41 18.82 -14.51 -30.10
CA GLN A 41 19.20 -13.10 -30.12
C GLN A 41 18.66 -12.35 -28.90
N LEU A 42 17.41 -12.65 -28.49
CA LEU A 42 16.83 -12.07 -27.28
C LEU A 42 17.60 -12.52 -26.04
N GLN A 43 17.92 -13.82 -25.95
CA GLN A 43 18.70 -14.34 -24.83
C GLN A 43 20.07 -13.67 -24.74
N ALA A 44 20.76 -13.49 -25.87
CA ALA A 44 22.05 -12.79 -25.91
C ALA A 44 21.92 -11.32 -25.47
N ALA A 45 20.87 -10.61 -25.89
CA ALA A 45 20.64 -9.22 -25.51
C ALA A 45 20.35 -9.09 -24.00
N ILE A 46 19.59 -10.02 -23.42
CA ILE A 46 19.28 -10.04 -21.98
C ILE A 46 20.53 -10.28 -21.12
N GLN A 47 21.57 -10.98 -21.61
CA GLN A 47 22.79 -11.24 -20.83
C GLN A 47 23.58 -9.97 -20.45
N VAL A 48 23.28 -8.83 -21.08
CA VAL A 48 23.88 -7.54 -20.70
C VAL A 48 23.31 -7.01 -19.38
N LEU A 49 22.09 -7.43 -19.01
CA LEU A 49 21.47 -7.10 -17.73
C LEU A 49 22.02 -8.00 -16.61
N PRO A 50 22.05 -7.51 -15.36
CA PRO A 50 22.57 -8.29 -14.23
C PRO A 50 21.76 -9.58 -14.03
N SER A 51 22.45 -10.71 -14.05
CA SER A 51 21.84 -12.05 -14.06
C SER A 51 21.10 -12.42 -12.77
N ASN A 52 21.37 -11.69 -11.68
CA ASN A 52 20.68 -11.84 -10.41
C ASN A 52 19.39 -11.00 -10.33
N TYR A 53 19.10 -10.10 -11.28
CA TYR A 53 17.86 -9.33 -11.34
C TYR A 53 16.94 -9.89 -12.42
N ASN A 54 15.69 -10.16 -12.06
CA ASN A 54 14.69 -10.64 -13.02
C ASN A 54 13.79 -9.51 -13.54
N PHE A 55 14.19 -8.87 -14.65
CA PHE A 55 13.39 -7.84 -15.32
C PHE A 55 12.19 -8.38 -16.13
N GLU A 56 11.97 -9.69 -16.15
CA GLU A 56 10.86 -10.33 -16.87
C GLU A 56 10.73 -9.88 -18.35
N ILE A 57 11.85 -9.64 -19.04
CA ILE A 57 11.87 -9.12 -20.42
C ILE A 57 11.02 -9.95 -21.40
N PRO A 58 11.09 -11.30 -21.43
CA PRO A 58 10.24 -12.10 -22.31
C PRO A 58 8.75 -11.92 -22.04
N LYS A 59 8.36 -11.78 -20.77
CA LYS A 59 6.96 -11.52 -20.38
C LYS A 59 6.53 -10.14 -20.84
N THR A 60 7.40 -9.14 -20.69
CA THR A 60 7.14 -7.76 -21.09
C THR A 60 6.89 -7.67 -22.60
N ILE A 61 7.77 -8.26 -23.41
CA ILE A 61 7.60 -8.38 -24.88
C ILE A 61 6.25 -9.03 -25.22
N TRP A 62 5.96 -10.17 -24.60
CA TRP A 62 4.70 -10.88 -24.85
C TRP A 62 3.47 -10.04 -24.49
N ARG A 63 3.50 -9.33 -23.35
CA ARG A 63 2.38 -8.48 -22.92
C ARG A 63 2.18 -7.27 -23.81
N ILE A 64 3.25 -6.66 -24.32
CA ILE A 64 3.22 -5.58 -25.31
C ILE A 64 2.54 -6.10 -26.60
N GLN A 65 2.96 -7.26 -27.10
CA GLN A 65 2.39 -7.88 -28.31
C GLN A 65 0.90 -8.26 -28.13
N GLN A 66 0.52 -8.83 -26.98
CA GLN A 66 -0.88 -9.13 -26.65
C GLN A 66 -1.75 -7.87 -26.55
N ALA A 67 -1.17 -6.78 -26.04
CA ALA A 67 -1.84 -5.50 -25.99
C ALA A 67 -1.91 -4.81 -27.35
N ARG A 68 -1.09 -5.25 -28.32
CA ARG A 68 -0.85 -4.51 -29.57
C ARG A 68 -0.43 -3.07 -29.30
N ALA A 69 0.26 -2.86 -28.19
CA ALA A 69 0.72 -1.56 -27.74
C ALA A 69 1.69 -0.97 -28.77
N LYS A 70 1.51 0.31 -29.08
CA LYS A 70 2.34 1.07 -30.01
C LYS A 70 3.28 2.03 -29.32
N LYS A 71 2.94 2.48 -28.11
CA LYS A 71 3.75 3.42 -27.33
C LYS A 71 3.80 3.01 -25.86
N VAL A 72 4.97 2.57 -25.42
CA VAL A 72 5.18 1.98 -24.10
C VAL A 72 5.96 2.95 -23.22
N ALA A 73 5.44 3.26 -22.05
CA ALA A 73 6.17 3.99 -21.01
C ALA A 73 6.84 3.01 -20.04
N LEU A 74 8.10 3.25 -19.70
CA LEU A 74 8.81 2.55 -18.63
C LEU A 74 8.95 3.48 -17.43
N GLN A 75 8.39 3.08 -16.30
CA GLN A 75 8.57 3.77 -15.03
C GLN A 75 9.43 2.90 -14.11
N MET A 76 10.50 3.48 -13.58
CA MET A 76 11.50 2.77 -12.78
C MET A 76 11.88 3.62 -11.55
N PRO A 77 12.14 2.99 -10.39
CA PRO A 77 12.84 3.66 -9.29
C PRO A 77 14.27 4.00 -9.70
N GLU A 78 14.89 4.94 -8.98
CA GLU A 78 16.20 5.53 -9.33
C GLU A 78 17.28 4.45 -9.45
N GLY A 79 17.27 3.47 -8.55
CA GLY A 79 18.22 2.35 -8.55
C GLY A 79 18.10 1.39 -9.74
N LEU A 80 17.07 1.52 -10.59
CA LEU A 80 16.89 0.73 -11.80
C LEU A 80 17.02 1.56 -13.10
N LEU A 81 17.06 2.91 -13.01
CA LEU A 81 17.18 3.78 -14.18
C LEU A 81 18.47 3.54 -14.98
N LEU A 82 19.54 3.05 -14.35
CA LEU A 82 20.77 2.69 -15.06
C LEU A 82 20.58 1.58 -16.12
N PHE A 83 19.49 0.80 -16.02
CA PHE A 83 19.16 -0.26 -16.98
C PHE A 83 18.13 0.20 -18.02
N ALA A 84 17.60 1.42 -17.90
CA ALA A 84 16.44 1.85 -18.68
C ALA A 84 16.72 1.87 -20.19
N CYS A 85 17.82 2.51 -20.63
CA CYS A 85 18.18 2.57 -22.05
C CYS A 85 18.42 1.17 -22.65
N THR A 86 19.11 0.28 -21.93
CA THR A 86 19.32 -1.10 -22.37
C THR A 86 17.99 -1.85 -22.52
N ILE A 87 17.06 -1.65 -21.59
CA ILE A 87 15.73 -2.27 -21.66
C ILE A 87 14.92 -1.68 -22.83
N VAL A 88 14.99 -0.37 -23.08
CA VAL A 88 14.39 0.29 -24.25
C VAL A 88 14.90 -0.37 -25.54
N ASP A 89 16.22 -0.43 -25.73
CA ASP A 89 16.83 -1.02 -26.93
C ASP A 89 16.38 -2.47 -27.16
N ILE A 90 16.27 -3.27 -26.09
CA ILE A 90 15.77 -4.64 -26.18
C ILE A 90 14.30 -4.65 -26.59
N LEU A 91 13.45 -3.87 -25.91
CA LEU A 91 12.01 -3.87 -26.19
C LEU A 91 11.70 -3.35 -27.60
N GLU A 92 12.35 -2.29 -28.07
CA GLU A 92 12.19 -1.76 -29.42
C GLU A 92 12.71 -2.72 -30.49
N ARG A 93 13.77 -3.49 -30.21
CA ARG A 93 14.29 -4.50 -31.15
C ARG A 93 13.35 -5.70 -31.31
N PHE A 94 12.66 -6.10 -30.25
CA PHE A 94 11.84 -7.33 -30.22
C PHE A 94 10.33 -7.07 -30.21
N THR A 95 9.91 -5.82 -30.37
CA THR A 95 8.51 -5.41 -30.53
C THR A 95 8.41 -4.35 -31.63
N GLU A 96 7.18 -3.96 -32.01
CA GLU A 96 6.94 -2.83 -32.92
C GLU A 96 6.62 -1.52 -32.15
N ALA A 97 6.79 -1.52 -30.83
CA ALA A 97 6.42 -0.38 -30.00
C ALA A 97 7.56 0.63 -29.90
N GLU A 98 7.22 1.91 -29.91
CA GLU A 98 8.10 2.98 -29.44
C GLU A 98 8.14 2.93 -27.90
N VAL A 99 9.33 2.98 -27.30
CA VAL A 99 9.48 2.84 -25.84
C VAL A 99 10.14 4.09 -25.25
N MET A 100 9.48 4.70 -24.26
CA MET A 100 9.99 5.87 -23.55
C MET A 100 10.30 5.56 -22.10
N VAL A 101 11.29 6.25 -21.54
CA VAL A 101 11.61 6.22 -20.11
C VAL A 101 10.94 7.41 -19.43
N MET A 102 10.17 7.16 -18.37
CA MET A 102 9.65 8.22 -17.49
C MET A 102 10.76 8.67 -16.55
N GLY A 103 11.17 9.93 -16.66
CA GLY A 103 12.29 10.50 -15.91
C GLY A 103 11.95 11.03 -14.52
N ASP A 104 10.67 11.09 -14.16
CA ASP A 104 10.23 11.54 -12.84
C ASP A 104 10.50 10.48 -11.77
N VAL A 105 10.71 10.97 -10.55
CA VAL A 105 11.01 10.15 -9.36
C VAL A 105 9.93 9.11 -9.10
N THR A 106 10.33 7.89 -8.74
CA THR A 106 9.40 6.80 -8.42
C THR A 106 9.76 6.13 -7.11
N TYR A 107 9.21 6.63 -6.00
CA TYR A 107 9.51 6.15 -4.65
C TYR A 107 8.90 4.79 -4.29
N GLY A 108 7.86 4.32 -4.98
CA GLY A 108 7.13 3.13 -4.57
C GLY A 108 5.94 2.75 -5.45
N ALA A 109 5.26 1.67 -5.06
CA ALA A 109 4.03 1.18 -5.72
C ALA A 109 2.89 2.23 -5.76
N CYS A 110 2.89 3.17 -4.81
CA CYS A 110 1.94 4.26 -4.75
C CYS A 110 2.21 5.35 -5.80
N CYS A 111 3.37 5.35 -6.45
CA CYS A 111 3.79 6.34 -7.44
C CYS A 111 3.50 5.93 -8.88
N VAL A 112 2.72 4.88 -9.13
CA VAL A 112 2.35 4.48 -10.49
C VAL A 112 1.74 5.68 -11.24
N ASP A 113 2.38 6.09 -12.33
CA ASP A 113 2.02 7.32 -13.05
C ASP A 113 1.38 7.01 -14.41
N ASP A 114 0.17 6.45 -14.33
CA ASP A 114 -0.65 6.21 -15.51
C ASP A 114 -1.22 7.51 -16.12
N PHE A 115 -1.27 8.60 -15.36
CA PHE A 115 -1.78 9.88 -15.84
C PHE A 115 -0.82 10.52 -16.85
N THR A 116 0.45 10.67 -16.47
CA THR A 116 1.47 11.27 -17.35
C THR A 116 1.74 10.35 -18.55
N ALA A 117 1.82 9.04 -18.34
CA ALA A 117 2.01 8.09 -19.44
C ALA A 117 0.92 8.24 -20.52
N ARG A 118 -0.35 8.32 -20.13
CA ARG A 118 -1.46 8.58 -21.06
C ARG A 118 -1.38 9.96 -21.72
N ALA A 119 -1.03 10.99 -20.96
CA ALA A 119 -0.89 12.35 -21.50
C ALA A 119 0.21 12.44 -22.58
N LEU A 120 1.24 11.60 -22.48
CA LEU A 120 2.30 11.44 -23.49
C LEU A 120 1.90 10.52 -24.66
N GLY A 121 0.67 10.02 -24.67
CA GLY A 121 0.13 9.13 -25.70
C GLY A 121 0.59 7.67 -25.57
N ALA A 122 1.13 7.26 -24.43
CA ALA A 122 1.40 5.84 -24.19
C ALA A 122 0.08 5.06 -24.06
N ASP A 123 0.07 3.83 -24.57
CA ASP A 123 -1.05 2.88 -24.46
C ASP A 123 -0.70 1.70 -23.52
N PHE A 124 0.54 1.66 -23.03
CA PHE A 124 1.03 0.65 -22.11
C PHE A 124 2.07 1.22 -21.16
N LEU A 125 1.99 0.89 -19.87
CA LEU A 125 2.97 1.25 -18.85
C LEU A 125 3.61 0.00 -18.26
N VAL A 126 4.94 -0.06 -18.23
CA VAL A 126 5.68 -1.05 -17.44
C VAL A 126 6.22 -0.36 -16.19
N HIS A 127 5.73 -0.76 -15.03
CA HIS A 127 6.16 -0.25 -13.73
C HIS A 127 7.09 -1.26 -13.05
N TYR A 128 8.36 -0.89 -12.88
CA TYR A 128 9.39 -1.76 -12.33
C TYR A 128 9.58 -1.56 -10.82
N GLY A 129 9.99 -2.64 -10.14
CA GLY A 129 10.53 -2.62 -8.79
C GLY A 129 9.51 -2.65 -7.66
N HIS A 130 8.21 -2.53 -7.93
CA HIS A 130 7.19 -2.44 -6.88
C HIS A 130 6.00 -3.37 -7.10
N SER A 131 5.34 -3.77 -6.01
CA SER A 131 4.12 -4.57 -6.04
C SER A 131 2.92 -3.77 -6.58
N CYS A 132 1.91 -4.48 -7.09
CA CYS A 132 0.66 -3.87 -7.55
C CYS A 132 -0.23 -3.49 -6.35
N LEU A 133 0.15 -2.43 -5.63
CA LEU A 133 -0.55 -1.96 -4.43
C LEU A 133 -1.88 -1.27 -4.76
N VAL A 134 -1.89 -0.50 -5.84
CA VAL A 134 -3.02 0.36 -6.19
C VAL A 134 -3.84 -0.31 -7.31
N PRO A 135 -5.15 -0.56 -7.09
CA PRO A 135 -5.99 -1.13 -8.13
C PRO A 135 -6.05 -0.19 -9.32
N MET A 136 -5.70 -0.70 -10.49
CA MET A 136 -5.87 0.00 -11.75
C MET A 136 -7.21 -0.41 -12.35
N ASP A 137 -8.10 0.55 -12.60
CA ASP A 137 -9.31 0.29 -13.37
C ASP A 137 -8.96 0.18 -14.85
N THR A 138 -8.59 -1.03 -15.26
CA THR A 138 -8.28 -1.35 -16.65
C THR A 138 -9.53 -1.40 -17.54
N SER A 139 -10.75 -1.38 -16.96
CA SER A 139 -12.00 -1.53 -17.69
C SER A 139 -12.58 -0.20 -18.16
N ALA A 140 -12.33 0.88 -17.42
CA ALA A 140 -12.86 2.20 -17.74
C ALA A 140 -12.00 3.03 -18.72
N GLN A 141 -10.72 2.67 -18.93
CA GLN A 141 -9.74 3.62 -19.50
C GLN A 141 -8.83 3.06 -20.62
N ASP A 142 -9.05 1.82 -21.08
CA ASP A 142 -8.27 1.12 -22.12
C ASP A 142 -6.74 1.30 -22.01
N PHE A 143 -6.23 1.43 -20.78
CA PHE A 143 -4.81 1.65 -20.50
C PHE A 143 -4.29 0.49 -19.65
N ARG A 144 -3.20 -0.13 -20.10
CA ARG A 144 -2.67 -1.35 -19.48
C ARG A 144 -1.40 -1.05 -18.71
N VAL A 145 -1.35 -1.52 -17.47
CA VAL A 145 -0.15 -1.44 -16.62
C VAL A 145 0.36 -2.84 -16.35
N LEU A 146 1.64 -3.08 -16.66
CA LEU A 146 2.37 -4.28 -16.28
C LEU A 146 3.30 -3.95 -15.12
N TYR A 147 3.08 -4.58 -13.99
CA TYR A 147 4.02 -4.55 -12.88
C TYR A 147 5.09 -5.64 -13.06
N VAL A 148 6.35 -5.24 -12.94
CA VAL A 148 7.51 -6.13 -12.89
C VAL A 148 8.20 -5.91 -11.57
N PHE A 149 8.13 -6.89 -10.67
CA PHE A 149 8.61 -6.70 -9.29
C PHE A 149 10.14 -6.64 -9.18
N VAL A 150 10.84 -7.18 -10.17
CA VAL A 150 12.30 -7.31 -10.20
C VAL A 150 12.78 -8.15 -9.02
N ASP A 151 12.53 -9.46 -9.11
CA ASP A 151 13.04 -10.45 -8.15
C ASP A 151 14.57 -10.46 -8.19
N ILE A 152 15.21 -10.28 -7.02
CA ILE A 152 16.66 -10.23 -6.88
C ILE A 152 17.15 -11.49 -6.15
N ARG A 153 17.99 -12.26 -6.84
CA ARG A 153 18.64 -13.44 -6.26
C ARG A 153 19.82 -13.02 -5.39
N ILE A 154 19.90 -13.65 -4.23
CA ILE A 154 20.93 -13.41 -3.21
C ILE A 154 21.53 -14.74 -2.73
N ASP A 155 22.57 -14.65 -1.91
CA ASP A 155 23.17 -15.81 -1.24
C ASP A 155 22.29 -16.26 -0.07
N THR A 156 21.34 -17.16 -0.35
CA THR A 156 20.41 -17.71 0.64
C THR A 156 21.14 -18.52 1.72
N THR A 157 22.20 -19.23 1.37
CA THR A 157 22.98 -20.03 2.34
C THR A 157 23.58 -19.13 3.41
N HIS A 158 24.20 -18.01 3.01
CA HIS A 158 24.74 -17.07 3.97
C HIS A 158 23.68 -16.44 4.89
N LEU A 159 22.48 -16.14 4.36
CA LEU A 159 21.34 -15.67 5.17
C LEU A 159 20.97 -16.70 6.26
N LEU A 160 20.83 -17.97 5.87
CA LEU A 160 20.45 -19.05 6.77
C LEU A 160 21.52 -19.26 7.86
N ASP A 161 22.79 -19.30 7.47
CA ASP A 161 23.91 -19.48 8.41
C ASP A 161 24.05 -18.29 9.37
N SER A 162 23.78 -17.06 8.89
CA SER A 162 23.77 -15.87 9.74
C SER A 162 22.67 -15.94 10.80
N ILE A 163 21.48 -16.42 10.44
CA ILE A 163 20.36 -16.64 11.37
C ILE A 163 20.73 -17.73 12.38
N ARG A 164 21.28 -18.85 11.91
CA ARG A 164 21.76 -19.97 12.76
C ARG A 164 22.82 -19.56 13.77
N LEU A 165 23.73 -18.67 13.37
CA LEU A 165 24.77 -18.14 14.25
C LEU A 165 24.22 -17.18 15.30
N THR A 166 23.13 -16.48 14.99
CA THR A 166 22.62 -15.37 15.82
C THR A 166 21.56 -15.82 16.82
N PHE A 167 20.69 -16.75 16.43
CA PHE A 167 19.53 -17.15 17.23
C PHE A 167 19.63 -18.61 17.67
N PRO A 168 19.37 -18.92 18.95
CA PRO A 168 19.31 -20.30 19.40
C PRO A 168 18.15 -21.05 18.72
N PRO A 169 18.24 -22.38 18.55
CA PRO A 169 17.14 -23.18 18.03
C PRO A 169 15.85 -22.97 18.84
N ALA A 170 14.71 -23.17 18.18
CA ALA A 170 13.36 -22.92 18.67
C ALA A 170 12.99 -21.45 18.96
N THR A 171 13.85 -20.47 18.67
CA THR A 171 13.44 -19.05 18.71
C THR A 171 12.27 -18.78 17.77
N SER A 172 11.33 -17.97 18.24
CA SER A 172 10.18 -17.48 17.47
C SER A 172 10.54 -16.26 16.63
N LEU A 173 10.60 -16.46 15.31
CA LEU A 173 11.09 -15.47 14.35
C LEU A 173 9.96 -15.02 13.41
N ALA A 174 9.80 -13.71 13.25
CA ALA A 174 9.04 -13.13 12.15
C ALA A 174 9.98 -12.74 11.01
N LEU A 175 9.73 -13.25 9.80
CA LEU A 175 10.53 -12.92 8.62
C LEU A 175 9.76 -11.96 7.71
N VAL A 176 10.38 -10.81 7.41
CA VAL A 176 9.80 -9.75 6.57
C VAL A 176 10.81 -9.25 5.53
N SER A 177 10.35 -8.60 4.48
CA SER A 177 11.16 -8.15 3.34
C SER A 177 10.40 -7.10 2.52
N THR A 178 11.09 -6.48 1.57
CA THR A 178 10.48 -5.81 0.42
C THR A 178 10.21 -6.78 -0.72
N ILE A 179 9.36 -6.39 -1.68
CA ILE A 179 8.88 -7.24 -2.78
C ILE A 179 10.02 -7.92 -3.56
N GLN A 180 11.18 -7.27 -3.72
CA GLN A 180 12.29 -7.76 -4.53
C GLN A 180 12.94 -9.02 -3.97
N PHE A 181 12.81 -9.30 -2.66
CA PHE A 181 13.39 -10.48 -2.02
C PHE A 181 12.35 -11.43 -1.41
N VAL A 182 11.04 -11.21 -1.62
CA VAL A 182 9.98 -12.05 -1.02
C VAL A 182 10.11 -13.51 -1.45
N SER A 183 10.51 -13.82 -2.69
CA SER A 183 10.70 -15.21 -3.13
C SER A 183 11.76 -15.93 -2.27
N THR A 184 12.91 -15.28 -2.03
CA THR A 184 14.00 -15.81 -1.21
C THR A 184 13.59 -15.89 0.25
N LEU A 185 12.87 -14.88 0.75
CA LEU A 185 12.31 -14.89 2.11
C LEU A 185 11.44 -16.12 2.34
N GLN A 186 10.56 -16.46 1.39
CA GLN A 186 9.68 -17.63 1.49
C GLN A 186 10.48 -18.94 1.47
N ALA A 187 11.51 -19.04 0.64
CA ALA A 187 12.39 -20.20 0.60
C ALA A 187 13.15 -20.37 1.92
N ALA A 188 13.76 -19.30 2.45
CA ALA A 188 14.46 -19.30 3.72
C ALA A 188 13.51 -19.64 4.88
N ALA A 189 12.30 -19.07 4.89
CA ALA A 189 11.28 -19.37 5.90
C ALA A 189 10.90 -20.85 5.93
N LYS A 190 10.81 -21.50 4.75
CA LYS A 190 10.50 -22.93 4.66
C LYS A 190 11.62 -23.79 5.26
N GLU A 191 12.87 -23.44 5.02
CA GLU A 191 14.02 -24.18 5.56
C GLU A 191 14.16 -24.00 7.07
N LEU A 192 14.07 -22.75 7.55
CA LEU A 192 14.24 -22.43 8.97
C LEU A 192 13.16 -23.02 9.87
N LYS A 193 11.98 -23.41 9.33
CA LYS A 193 10.92 -24.09 10.11
C LYS A 193 11.35 -25.43 10.73
N ALA A 194 12.42 -26.05 10.24
CA ALA A 194 12.97 -27.26 10.85
C ALA A 194 13.64 -26.99 12.21
N GLU A 195 14.10 -25.75 12.44
CA GLU A 195 14.93 -25.37 13.57
C GLU A 195 14.29 -24.27 14.44
N TYR A 196 13.38 -23.47 13.88
CA TYR A 196 12.79 -22.26 14.49
C TYR A 196 11.26 -22.23 14.40
N HIS A 197 10.61 -21.45 15.27
CA HIS A 197 9.20 -21.12 15.14
C HIS A 197 9.01 -19.92 14.20
N VAL A 198 9.00 -20.20 12.88
CA VAL A 198 8.99 -19.15 11.85
C VAL A 198 7.57 -18.74 11.47
N SER A 199 7.30 -17.44 11.54
CA SER A 199 6.13 -16.77 10.96
C SER A 199 6.54 -15.85 9.81
N VAL A 200 5.68 -15.75 8.80
CA VAL A 200 5.84 -14.82 7.67
C VAL A 200 4.57 -13.97 7.60
N PRO A 201 4.50 -12.86 8.37
CA PRO A 201 3.26 -12.11 8.57
C PRO A 201 2.81 -11.41 7.29
N GLN A 202 1.51 -11.15 7.17
CA GLN A 202 0.93 -10.51 5.99
C GLN A 202 0.01 -9.36 6.40
N CYS A 203 0.25 -8.17 5.85
CA CYS A 203 -0.69 -7.06 5.92
C CYS A 203 -1.33 -6.89 4.53
N LYS A 204 -2.58 -7.35 4.36
CA LYS A 204 -3.26 -7.28 3.05
C LYS A 204 -3.40 -5.82 2.58
N PRO A 205 -3.22 -5.52 1.28
CA PRO A 205 -3.13 -6.45 0.16
C PRO A 205 -1.72 -6.97 -0.18
N LEU A 206 -0.70 -6.65 0.64
CA LEU A 206 0.68 -7.05 0.39
C LEU A 206 0.84 -8.57 0.42
N SER A 207 1.90 -9.06 -0.22
CA SER A 207 2.29 -10.47 -0.21
C SER A 207 2.71 -10.90 1.22
N PRO A 208 2.62 -12.19 1.58
CA PRO A 208 3.17 -12.65 2.85
C PRO A 208 4.66 -12.32 2.98
N GLY A 209 5.02 -11.70 4.10
CA GLY A 209 6.37 -11.22 4.40
C GLY A 209 6.71 -9.86 3.78
N GLU A 210 5.88 -9.32 2.89
CA GLU A 210 6.10 -8.01 2.29
C GLU A 210 5.66 -6.89 3.24
N ILE A 211 6.52 -5.88 3.40
CA ILE A 211 6.25 -4.66 4.16
C ILE A 211 6.54 -3.42 3.32
N LEU A 212 5.84 -2.32 3.61
CA LEU A 212 6.09 -1.00 3.03
C LEU A 212 6.55 -0.04 4.11
N GLY A 213 7.15 1.08 3.71
CA GLY A 213 7.49 2.15 4.66
C GLY A 213 6.28 2.74 5.38
N CYS A 214 5.07 2.61 4.84
CA CYS A 214 3.82 3.14 5.38
C CYS A 214 2.80 2.06 5.78
N THR A 215 3.14 0.77 5.66
CA THR A 215 2.22 -0.34 5.97
C THR A 215 3.01 -1.55 6.47
N ALA A 216 2.75 -1.95 7.72
CA ALA A 216 3.40 -3.05 8.40
C ALA A 216 2.40 -3.90 9.21
N PRO A 217 2.65 -5.20 9.41
CA PRO A 217 1.82 -6.04 10.27
C PRO A 217 2.10 -5.78 11.77
N HIS A 218 1.10 -6.03 12.60
CA HIS A 218 1.32 -6.28 14.02
C HIS A 218 1.78 -7.72 14.21
N LEU A 219 2.83 -7.89 15.02
CA LEU A 219 3.42 -9.17 15.33
C LEU A 219 2.77 -9.75 16.60
N PRO A 220 2.51 -11.07 16.63
CA PRO A 220 2.06 -11.75 17.85
C PRO A 220 3.08 -11.58 19.00
N LYS A 221 2.60 -11.65 20.24
CA LYS A 221 3.44 -11.45 21.44
C LYS A 221 4.52 -12.52 21.60
N GLU A 222 4.31 -13.67 20.99
CA GLU A 222 5.20 -14.82 21.01
C GLU A 222 6.41 -14.63 20.09
N VAL A 223 6.43 -13.61 19.23
CA VAL A 223 7.58 -13.31 18.35
C VAL A 223 8.70 -12.71 19.19
N GLU A 224 9.85 -13.39 19.21
CA GLU A 224 11.03 -13.00 19.99
C GLU A 224 11.96 -12.08 19.20
N ALA A 225 11.97 -12.19 17.87
CA ALA A 225 12.68 -11.27 16.99
C ALA A 225 12.05 -11.19 15.60
N VAL A 226 12.20 -10.02 14.96
CA VAL A 226 11.91 -9.84 13.54
C VAL A 226 13.23 -9.77 12.75
N VAL A 227 13.33 -10.54 11.68
CA VAL A 227 14.45 -10.49 10.73
C VAL A 227 13.94 -9.95 9.41
N TYR A 228 14.47 -8.80 9.02
CA TYR A 228 14.21 -8.16 7.74
C TYR A 228 15.30 -8.51 6.74
N LEU A 229 14.90 -9.06 5.59
CA LEU A 229 15.76 -9.26 4.43
C LEU A 229 15.67 -8.04 3.52
N GLY A 230 16.76 -7.29 3.41
CA GLY A 230 16.84 -6.13 2.54
C GLY A 230 17.89 -5.13 2.97
N ASP A 231 18.21 -4.22 2.06
CA ASP A 231 19.08 -3.08 2.33
C ASP A 231 18.30 -1.91 2.94
N GLY A 232 19.04 -0.96 3.52
CA GLY A 232 18.47 0.22 4.15
C GLY A 232 17.58 -0.08 5.37
N ARG A 233 17.08 0.99 5.99
CA ARG A 233 16.26 0.87 7.21
C ARG A 233 14.80 1.29 7.02
N PHE A 234 14.50 2.03 5.96
CA PHE A 234 13.19 2.63 5.75
C PHE A 234 12.03 1.63 5.90
N HIS A 235 12.10 0.47 5.26
CA HIS A 235 11.04 -0.54 5.36
C HIS A 235 11.02 -1.22 6.73
N LEU A 236 12.18 -1.63 7.25
CA LEU A 236 12.27 -2.23 8.59
C LEU A 236 11.68 -1.33 9.69
N GLU A 237 11.94 -0.03 9.61
CA GLU A 237 11.46 0.95 10.58
C GLU A 237 9.94 0.98 10.67
N SER A 238 9.19 0.68 9.60
CA SER A 238 7.73 0.61 9.69
C SER A 238 7.26 -0.53 10.60
N VAL A 239 7.94 -1.68 10.56
CA VAL A 239 7.67 -2.81 11.46
C VAL A 239 8.13 -2.49 12.87
N MET A 240 9.28 -1.84 13.03
CA MET A 240 9.76 -1.40 14.36
C MET A 240 8.76 -0.44 15.00
N ILE A 241 8.29 0.58 14.28
CA ILE A 241 7.29 1.55 14.74
C ILE A 241 6.00 0.85 15.18
N ALA A 242 5.52 -0.10 14.39
CA ALA A 242 4.30 -0.86 14.69
C ALA A 242 4.46 -1.89 15.82
N ASN A 243 5.70 -2.26 16.17
CA ASN A 243 6.03 -3.32 17.12
C ASN A 243 7.24 -2.95 18.01
N PRO A 244 7.15 -1.88 18.82
CA PRO A 244 8.29 -1.32 19.56
C PRO A 244 8.93 -2.29 20.57
N GLY A 245 8.22 -3.34 20.98
CA GLY A 245 8.70 -4.35 21.92
C GLY A 245 9.47 -5.51 21.28
N VAL A 246 9.53 -5.61 19.95
CA VAL A 246 10.14 -6.75 19.26
C VAL A 246 11.55 -6.38 18.77
N PRO A 247 12.61 -7.07 19.21
CA PRO A 247 13.96 -6.91 18.68
C PRO A 247 14.01 -7.06 17.15
N ALA A 248 14.57 -6.08 16.47
CA ALA A 248 14.65 -6.06 15.01
C ALA A 248 16.08 -6.29 14.52
N TYR A 249 16.19 -7.13 13.49
CA TYR A 249 17.45 -7.45 12.82
C TYR A 249 17.30 -7.21 11.33
N ARG A 250 18.36 -6.71 10.71
CA ARG A 250 18.44 -6.49 9.27
C ARG A 250 19.53 -7.37 8.70
N TYR A 251 19.18 -8.24 7.77
CA TYR A 251 20.13 -8.89 6.89
C TYR A 251 20.25 -8.10 5.59
N ASP A 252 21.39 -7.46 5.39
CA ASP A 252 21.75 -6.80 4.14
C ASP A 252 22.37 -7.83 3.18
N PRO A 253 21.71 -8.20 2.07
CA PRO A 253 22.20 -9.23 1.17
C PRO A 253 23.42 -8.79 0.34
N TYR A 254 23.69 -7.49 0.25
CA TYR A 254 24.82 -6.95 -0.50
C TYR A 254 26.08 -6.94 0.34
N SER A 255 26.00 -6.40 1.56
CA SER A 255 27.14 -6.40 2.49
C SER A 255 27.30 -7.73 3.24
N LYS A 256 26.32 -8.63 3.17
CA LYS A 256 26.26 -9.91 3.89
C LYS A 256 26.40 -9.71 5.41
N VAL A 257 25.68 -8.74 5.95
CA VAL A 257 25.70 -8.42 7.38
C VAL A 257 24.31 -8.58 7.97
N LEU A 258 24.21 -9.36 9.06
CA LEU A 258 23.05 -9.38 9.95
C LEU A 258 23.32 -8.45 11.14
N SER A 259 22.69 -7.28 11.16
CA SER A 259 22.82 -6.29 12.23
C SER A 259 21.56 -6.22 13.08
N ARG A 260 21.72 -5.96 14.39
CA ARG A 260 20.60 -5.58 15.26
C ARG A 260 20.33 -4.09 15.11
N GLU A 261 19.11 -3.74 14.74
CA GLU A 261 18.70 -2.36 14.49
C GLU A 261 17.90 -1.81 15.68
N HIS A 262 18.03 -0.50 15.91
CA HIS A 262 17.33 0.21 16.98
C HIS A 262 16.61 1.43 16.42
N TYR A 263 15.42 1.70 16.96
CA TYR A 263 14.60 2.84 16.60
C TYR A 263 14.32 3.68 17.84
N ASP A 264 14.50 4.99 17.72
CA ASP A 264 14.27 5.91 18.82
C ASP A 264 12.77 6.24 18.90
N HIS A 265 12.02 5.31 19.50
CA HIS A 265 10.58 5.42 19.66
C HIS A 265 10.18 6.65 20.48
N GLN A 266 10.93 6.95 21.53
CA GLN A 266 10.65 8.10 22.40
C GLN A 266 10.79 9.40 21.61
N ARG A 267 11.91 9.60 20.92
CA ARG A 267 12.13 10.80 20.10
C ARG A 267 11.07 10.95 19.01
N MET A 268 10.74 9.87 18.30
CA MET A 268 9.70 9.91 17.27
C MET A 268 8.35 10.30 17.89
N GLN A 269 7.90 9.61 18.95
CA GLN A 269 6.62 9.87 19.58
C GLN A 269 6.53 11.27 20.17
N THR A 270 7.56 11.73 20.90
CA THR A 270 7.62 13.09 21.44
C THR A 270 7.50 14.12 20.32
N SER A 271 8.29 13.98 19.25
CA SER A 271 8.23 14.90 18.11
C SER A 271 6.83 14.93 17.46
N ARG A 272 6.18 13.77 17.30
CA ARG A 272 4.84 13.70 16.71
C ARG A 272 3.77 14.27 17.63
N GLN A 273 3.84 14.01 18.94
CA GLN A 273 2.93 14.56 19.92
C GLN A 273 3.06 16.08 20.05
N GLU A 274 4.28 16.63 19.98
CA GLU A 274 4.52 18.09 19.95
C GLU A 274 3.92 18.74 18.70
N ALA A 275 4.07 18.11 17.53
CA ALA A 275 3.45 18.59 16.29
C ALA A 275 1.91 18.61 16.40
N ILE A 276 1.31 17.55 16.95
CA ILE A 276 -0.14 17.48 17.22
C ILE A 276 -0.57 18.55 18.23
N ALA A 277 0.17 18.71 19.33
CA ALA A 277 -0.14 19.69 20.36
C ALA A 277 -0.10 21.13 19.82
N THR A 278 0.88 21.43 18.97
CA THR A 278 0.99 22.71 18.26
C THR A 278 -0.20 22.92 17.32
N ALA A 279 -0.56 21.88 16.54
CA ALA A 279 -1.68 21.93 15.60
C ALA A 279 -3.04 22.16 16.27
N ARG A 280 -3.24 21.72 17.52
CA ARG A 280 -4.49 21.97 18.28
C ARG A 280 -4.81 23.45 18.48
N SER A 281 -3.80 24.31 18.41
CA SER A 281 -3.96 25.78 18.57
C SER A 281 -3.90 26.52 17.23
N ALA A 282 -3.80 25.80 16.11
CA ALA A 282 -3.71 26.39 14.78
C ALA A 282 -5.02 27.08 14.38
N LYS A 283 -4.89 28.26 13.76
CA LYS A 283 -6.02 29.05 13.25
C LYS A 283 -6.24 28.82 11.76
N SER A 284 -5.20 28.45 11.02
CA SER A 284 -5.23 28.23 9.58
C SER A 284 -4.59 26.88 9.22
N TRP A 285 -5.33 26.05 8.47
CA TRP A 285 -4.90 24.72 8.06
C TRP A 285 -4.56 24.65 6.57
N GLY A 286 -3.50 23.93 6.22
CA GLY A 286 -3.16 23.61 4.85
C GLY A 286 -3.35 22.13 4.59
N LEU A 287 -4.19 21.78 3.61
CA LEU A 287 -4.40 20.40 3.18
C LEU A 287 -3.64 20.14 1.89
N ILE A 288 -2.61 19.29 1.96
CA ILE A 288 -1.81 18.90 0.80
C ILE A 288 -2.39 17.62 0.22
N LEU A 289 -2.77 17.64 -1.05
CA LEU A 289 -3.10 16.45 -1.83
C LEU A 289 -1.90 16.06 -2.69
N GLY A 290 -1.31 14.89 -2.43
CA GLY A 290 -0.20 14.36 -3.21
C GLY A 290 -0.63 14.00 -4.62
N THR A 291 0.03 14.56 -5.64
CA THR A 291 -0.27 14.29 -7.06
C THR A 291 0.77 13.38 -7.72
N LEU A 292 1.78 12.90 -6.98
CA LEU A 292 2.73 11.92 -7.50
C LEU A 292 2.08 10.54 -7.56
N GLY A 293 1.82 10.08 -8.79
CA GLY A 293 1.09 8.86 -9.07
C GLY A 293 -0.25 8.80 -8.33
N ARG A 294 -0.37 7.89 -7.37
CA ARG A 294 -1.59 7.61 -6.60
C ARG A 294 -1.37 7.67 -5.08
N GLN A 295 -0.40 8.47 -4.64
CA GLN A 295 -0.16 8.71 -3.21
C GLN A 295 -1.32 9.45 -2.54
N GLY A 296 -1.89 10.45 -3.23
CA GLY A 296 -3.02 11.21 -2.72
C GLY A 296 -4.33 10.43 -2.76
N SER A 297 -5.23 10.78 -1.84
CA SER A 297 -6.57 10.21 -1.75
C SER A 297 -7.61 11.32 -1.63
N PRO A 298 -8.39 11.59 -2.69
CA PRO A 298 -9.49 12.55 -2.64
C PRO A 298 -10.47 12.25 -1.50
N LYS A 299 -10.74 10.97 -1.22
CA LYS A 299 -11.60 10.55 -0.11
C LYS A 299 -11.08 11.00 1.26
N ILE A 300 -9.76 10.88 1.50
CA ILE A 300 -9.16 11.33 2.77
C ILE A 300 -9.22 12.86 2.84
N LEU A 301 -8.93 13.54 1.72
CA LEU A 301 -9.02 14.99 1.64
C LEU A 301 -10.43 15.49 1.97
N GLU A 302 -11.46 14.98 1.28
CA GLU A 302 -12.87 15.30 1.52
C GLU A 302 -13.29 15.05 2.98
N HIS A 303 -12.81 13.96 3.58
CA HIS A 303 -13.05 13.70 5.00
C HIS A 303 -12.46 14.80 5.88
N LEU A 304 -11.19 15.16 5.71
CA LEU A 304 -10.53 16.22 6.49
C LEU A 304 -11.19 17.59 6.28
N GLU A 305 -11.58 17.90 5.05
CA GLU A 305 -12.32 19.13 4.72
C GLU A 305 -13.64 19.20 5.48
N SER A 306 -14.42 18.12 5.47
CA SER A 306 -15.69 18.06 6.20
C SER A 306 -15.50 18.30 7.70
N ARG A 307 -14.42 17.78 8.29
CA ARG A 307 -14.10 17.95 9.71
C ARG A 307 -13.70 19.39 10.03
N LEU A 308 -12.82 19.99 9.23
CA LEU A 308 -12.40 21.38 9.41
C LEU A 308 -13.57 22.35 9.23
N GLN A 309 -14.44 22.13 8.24
CA GLN A 309 -15.66 22.91 8.04
C GLN A 309 -16.61 22.81 9.24
N ALA A 310 -16.85 21.60 9.74
CA ALA A 310 -17.73 21.39 10.91
C ALA A 310 -17.19 22.07 12.19
N LEU A 311 -15.88 22.27 12.28
CA LEU A 311 -15.23 22.97 13.39
C LEU A 311 -15.06 24.47 13.14
N GLY A 312 -15.48 24.99 11.99
CA GLY A 312 -15.30 26.40 11.62
C GLY A 312 -13.83 26.80 11.42
N LEU A 313 -12.94 25.85 11.16
CA LEU A 313 -11.52 26.08 10.95
C LEU A 313 -11.25 26.36 9.46
N PRO A 314 -10.68 27.52 9.10
CA PRO A 314 -10.37 27.82 7.71
C PRO A 314 -9.21 26.96 7.23
N PHE A 315 -9.27 26.56 5.96
CA PHE A 315 -8.21 25.79 5.33
C PHE A 315 -8.00 26.17 3.87
N MET A 316 -6.78 25.93 3.38
CA MET A 316 -6.43 26.00 1.97
C MET A 316 -6.08 24.62 1.42
N ARG A 317 -6.35 24.39 0.14
CA ARG A 317 -5.93 23.19 -0.59
C ARG A 317 -4.65 23.48 -1.35
N LEU A 318 -3.70 22.56 -1.31
CA LEU A 318 -2.46 22.64 -2.08
C LEU A 318 -2.18 21.29 -2.75
N LEU A 319 -1.99 21.29 -4.06
CA LEU A 319 -1.66 20.09 -4.82
C LEU A 319 -0.15 20.09 -5.11
N LEU A 320 0.55 19.02 -4.75
CA LEU A 320 2.00 18.88 -4.96
C LEU A 320 2.35 17.46 -5.36
N SER A 321 3.21 17.31 -6.36
CA SER A 321 3.84 16.02 -6.66
C SER A 321 4.84 15.66 -5.55
N GLU A 322 5.72 16.60 -5.24
CA GLU A 322 6.73 16.46 -4.19
C GLU A 322 6.59 17.57 -3.15
N ILE A 323 6.74 17.20 -1.87
CA ILE A 323 6.52 18.08 -0.73
C ILE A 323 7.87 18.45 -0.12
N PHE A 324 8.31 19.68 -0.34
CA PHE A 324 9.58 20.19 0.16
C PHE A 324 9.39 21.28 1.22
N PRO A 325 10.23 21.34 2.26
CA PRO A 325 10.19 22.41 3.26
C PRO A 325 10.25 23.80 2.65
N SER A 326 11.16 24.01 1.68
CA SER A 326 11.33 25.29 0.99
C SER A 326 10.06 25.76 0.27
N LYS A 327 9.26 24.84 -0.28
CA LYS A 327 8.00 25.16 -0.95
C LYS A 327 6.94 25.61 0.03
N LEU A 328 6.80 24.91 1.16
CA LEU A 328 5.81 25.24 2.19
C LEU A 328 6.17 26.53 2.96
N SER A 329 7.45 26.85 3.09
CA SER A 329 7.93 28.11 3.69
C SER A 329 7.44 29.37 2.94
N LEU A 330 7.02 29.24 1.68
CA LEU A 330 6.49 30.36 0.89
C LEU A 330 5.06 30.78 1.28
N LEU A 331 4.41 30.00 2.16
CA LEU A 331 3.01 30.19 2.59
C LEU A 331 2.95 30.34 4.13
N PRO A 332 3.52 31.44 4.68
CA PRO A 332 3.67 31.64 6.13
C PRO A 332 2.34 31.79 6.89
N GLU A 333 1.25 32.09 6.18
CA GLU A 333 -0.12 32.21 6.70
C GLU A 333 -0.76 30.88 7.12
N VAL A 334 -0.15 29.75 6.75
CA VAL A 334 -0.59 28.43 7.17
C VAL A 334 0.09 28.04 8.48
N ASP A 335 -0.70 27.76 9.50
CA ASP A 335 -0.18 27.40 10.83
C ASP A 335 0.24 25.93 10.90
N VAL A 336 -0.46 25.06 10.18
CA VAL A 336 -0.25 23.61 10.16
C VAL A 336 -0.55 23.02 8.80
N TRP A 337 0.26 22.06 8.37
CA TRP A 337 0.07 21.29 7.16
C TRP A 337 -0.39 19.86 7.48
N VAL A 338 -1.36 19.35 6.74
CA VAL A 338 -1.73 17.94 6.72
C VAL A 338 -1.41 17.40 5.33
N GLN A 339 -0.52 16.42 5.25
CA GLN A 339 -0.21 15.78 3.98
C GLN A 339 -1.06 14.53 3.77
N VAL A 340 -1.88 14.56 2.72
CA VAL A 340 -2.57 13.39 2.16
C VAL A 340 -1.70 12.87 1.02
N ALA A 341 -0.55 12.29 1.38
CA ALA A 341 0.45 11.74 0.47
C ALA A 341 1.23 10.61 1.19
N CYS A 342 2.56 10.57 1.08
CA CYS A 342 3.40 9.61 1.80
C CYS A 342 3.48 9.91 3.31
N PRO A 343 2.99 9.01 4.21
CA PRO A 343 3.04 9.21 5.67
C PRO A 343 4.43 9.45 6.25
N ARG A 344 5.48 8.91 5.59
CA ARG A 344 6.86 9.00 6.06
C ARG A 344 7.45 10.39 5.98
N LEU A 345 6.86 11.30 5.18
CA LEU A 345 7.26 12.71 5.17
C LEU A 345 7.07 13.37 6.54
N SER A 346 5.95 13.11 7.21
CA SER A 346 5.69 13.63 8.56
C SER A 346 6.52 12.91 9.62
N ILE A 347 6.64 11.58 9.50
CA ILE A 347 7.30 10.74 10.52
C ILE A 347 8.82 10.98 10.54
N ASP A 348 9.47 10.98 9.37
CA ASP A 348 10.93 11.06 9.27
C ASP A 348 11.43 12.49 9.12
N TRP A 349 10.70 13.31 8.36
CA TRP A 349 11.14 14.63 7.92
C TRP A 349 10.34 15.77 8.54
N GLY A 350 9.37 15.48 9.40
CA GLY A 350 8.44 16.48 9.93
C GLY A 350 9.12 17.64 10.67
N THR A 351 10.28 17.40 11.29
CA THR A 351 11.08 18.42 11.98
C THR A 351 11.87 19.34 11.04
N ALA A 352 12.03 18.96 9.77
CA ALA A 352 12.67 19.80 8.76
C ALA A 352 11.72 20.89 8.24
N PHE A 353 10.41 20.77 8.51
CA PHE A 353 9.41 21.77 8.12
C PHE A 353 9.30 22.86 9.20
N PRO A 354 9.20 24.15 8.80
CA PRO A 354 9.11 25.26 9.75
C PRO A 354 7.77 25.29 10.51
N LYS A 355 6.75 24.64 9.95
CA LYS A 355 5.41 24.50 10.53
C LYS A 355 5.12 23.00 10.67
N PRO A 356 4.29 22.58 11.65
CA PRO A 356 3.96 21.17 11.82
C PRO A 356 3.41 20.55 10.53
N LEU A 357 4.03 19.46 10.09
CA LEU A 357 3.53 18.62 8.99
C LEU A 357 2.97 17.33 9.58
N LEU A 358 1.67 17.14 9.48
CA LEU A 358 0.94 16.02 10.06
C LEU A 358 0.58 14.96 9.01
N THR A 359 0.54 13.70 9.43
CA THR A 359 -0.18 12.66 8.67
C THR A 359 -1.70 12.87 8.81
N PRO A 360 -2.53 12.24 7.95
CA PRO A 360 -3.99 12.32 8.12
C PRO A 360 -4.47 11.73 9.46
N TYR A 361 -3.78 10.69 9.95
CA TYR A 361 -4.01 10.13 11.29
C TYR A 361 -3.74 11.15 12.39
N GLU A 362 -2.59 11.82 12.34
CA GLU A 362 -2.21 12.84 13.34
C GLU A 362 -3.17 14.04 13.29
N ALA A 363 -3.67 14.41 12.10
CA ALA A 363 -4.66 15.46 11.93
C ALA A 363 -5.98 15.13 12.65
N VAL A 364 -6.52 13.92 12.50
CA VAL A 364 -7.76 13.54 13.21
C VAL A 364 -7.56 13.45 14.73
N VAL A 365 -6.36 13.13 15.20
CA VAL A 365 -6.00 13.20 16.64
C VAL A 365 -5.92 14.66 17.11
N ALA A 366 -5.37 15.56 16.30
CA ALA A 366 -5.30 16.99 16.60
C ALA A 366 -6.70 17.62 16.65
N LEU A 367 -7.59 17.22 15.73
CA LEU A 367 -8.99 17.66 15.68
C LEU A 367 -9.89 16.98 16.74
N ARG A 368 -9.32 16.08 17.56
CA ARG A 368 -9.99 15.35 18.65
C ARG A 368 -11.09 14.39 18.21
N ASP A 369 -11.01 13.90 16.98
CA ASP A 369 -11.93 12.87 16.47
C ASP A 369 -11.63 11.51 17.09
N ILE A 370 -10.35 11.24 17.37
CA ILE A 370 -9.88 10.06 18.07
C ILE A 370 -8.76 10.41 19.06
N SER A 371 -8.54 9.52 20.03
CA SER A 371 -7.36 9.54 20.87
C SER A 371 -6.12 9.04 20.12
N TRP A 372 -4.94 9.45 20.59
CA TRP A 372 -3.67 8.85 20.17
C TRP A 372 -3.67 7.34 20.40
N GLN A 373 -3.18 6.60 19.43
CA GLN A 373 -3.04 5.15 19.41
C GLN A 373 -1.60 4.76 19.76
N GLU A 374 -1.48 3.73 20.59
CA GLU A 374 -0.20 3.10 20.94
C GLU A 374 -0.29 1.59 20.69
N PRO A 375 0.59 1.02 19.85
CA PRO A 375 1.69 1.65 19.11
C PRO A 375 1.21 2.59 17.99
N TYR A 376 2.12 3.42 17.45
CA TYR A 376 1.80 4.31 16.33
C TYR A 376 1.37 3.48 15.10
N PRO A 377 0.24 3.80 14.46
CA PRO A 377 -0.30 2.99 13.38
C PRO A 377 0.52 3.13 12.09
N MET A 378 0.92 1.99 11.54
CA MET A 378 1.55 1.88 10.23
C MET A 378 0.63 1.10 9.30
N ASP A 379 -0.55 1.64 9.01
CA ASP A 379 -1.67 0.93 8.38
C ASP A 379 -2.23 1.65 7.13
N PHE A 380 -1.47 2.59 6.53
CA PHE A 380 -2.00 3.52 5.53
C PHE A 380 -2.64 2.85 4.31
N TYR A 381 -2.07 1.74 3.83
CA TYR A 381 -2.63 0.89 2.78
C TYR A 381 -3.14 -0.46 3.30
N ALA A 382 -3.23 -0.66 4.62
CA ALA A 382 -3.76 -1.89 5.19
C ALA A 382 -5.25 -2.06 4.86
N GLY A 383 -5.67 -3.28 4.52
CA GLY A 383 -7.07 -3.61 4.36
C GLY A 383 -7.88 -3.56 5.66
N SER A 384 -7.21 -3.71 6.81
CA SER A 384 -7.76 -3.61 8.16
C SER A 384 -7.48 -2.24 8.80
N SER A 385 -7.34 -1.20 7.98
CA SER A 385 -7.01 0.15 8.44
C SER A 385 -7.98 0.72 9.48
N LEU A 386 -7.47 1.48 10.43
CA LEU A 386 -8.17 1.96 11.63
C LEU A 386 -9.25 3.01 11.36
N GLY A 387 -9.17 3.76 10.26
CA GLY A 387 -10.13 4.83 10.02
C GLY A 387 -10.03 5.54 8.67
N PRO A 388 -10.94 6.50 8.42
CA PRO A 388 -11.06 7.23 7.15
C PRO A 388 -9.85 8.09 6.76
N TRP A 389 -8.80 8.13 7.60
CA TRP A 389 -7.52 8.77 7.34
C TRP A 389 -6.50 7.87 6.61
N THR A 390 -6.95 6.73 6.08
CA THR A 390 -6.10 5.75 5.36
C THR A 390 -6.70 5.43 3.99
N ALA A 391 -5.86 5.00 3.05
CA ALA A 391 -6.23 4.87 1.64
C ALA A 391 -7.22 3.72 1.37
N ASN A 392 -7.15 2.64 2.14
CA ASN A 392 -7.95 1.43 1.94
C ASN A 392 -9.15 1.32 2.89
N HIS A 393 -9.41 2.32 3.74
CA HIS A 393 -10.53 2.29 4.67
C HIS A 393 -11.89 2.16 3.97
N GLY A 394 -12.68 1.19 4.42
CA GLY A 394 -14.00 0.90 3.89
C GLY A 394 -14.03 0.10 2.59
N ARG A 395 -12.88 -0.22 1.96
CA ARG A 395 -12.84 -1.05 0.73
C ARG A 395 -13.19 -2.52 0.96
N ASN A 396 -12.98 -3.01 2.19
CA ASN A 396 -13.32 -4.39 2.59
C ASN A 396 -14.68 -4.52 3.28
N ARG A 397 -15.47 -3.45 3.37
CA ARG A 397 -16.86 -3.56 3.84
C ARG A 397 -17.72 -4.05 2.67
N PRO A 398 -18.61 -5.05 2.87
CA PRO A 398 -19.69 -5.29 1.92
C PRO A 398 -20.39 -3.96 1.64
N PRO A 399 -20.88 -3.69 0.42
CA PRO A 399 -21.71 -2.52 0.17
C PRO A 399 -22.83 -2.52 1.22
N GLN A 400 -22.79 -1.59 2.17
CA GLN A 400 -23.94 -1.36 3.02
C GLN A 400 -25.02 -0.86 2.07
N ALA A 401 -26.09 -1.64 1.92
CA ALA A 401 -27.31 -1.14 1.31
C ALA A 401 -27.63 0.16 2.03
N LEU A 402 -27.67 1.26 1.27
CA LEU A 402 -28.12 2.55 1.78
C LEU A 402 -29.47 2.31 2.44
N SER A 403 -29.50 2.35 3.78
CA SER A 403 -30.77 2.43 4.49
C SER A 403 -31.39 3.75 4.06
N PRO A 404 -32.65 3.78 3.57
CA PRO A 404 -33.31 5.02 3.23
C PRO A 404 -33.28 5.94 4.45
N PRO A 405 -33.19 7.27 4.27
CA PRO A 405 -33.33 8.20 5.38
C PRO A 405 -34.64 7.87 6.11
N ALA A 406 -34.55 7.73 7.43
CA ALA A 406 -35.72 7.54 8.26
C ALA A 406 -36.65 8.74 8.02
N LEU A 407 -37.75 8.50 7.31
CA LEU A 407 -38.86 9.44 7.21
C LEU A 407 -39.31 9.73 8.64
N GLU A 408 -39.14 10.98 9.04
CA GLU A 408 -39.79 11.53 10.23
C GLU A 408 -41.28 11.18 10.14
N LYS A 409 -41.77 10.42 11.12
CA LYS A 409 -43.21 10.19 11.26
C LYS A 409 -43.84 11.52 11.63
N GLU A 410 -44.47 12.17 10.65
CA GLU A 410 -45.47 13.20 10.89
C GLU A 410 -46.47 12.69 11.93
N ALA A 411 -46.67 13.50 12.97
CA ALA A 411 -47.68 13.27 13.98
C ALA A 411 -49.06 13.42 13.34
N THR A 412 -49.69 12.32 12.97
CA THR A 412 -51.09 12.30 12.54
C THR A 412 -52.01 12.51 13.73
N HIS A 413 -52.70 13.65 13.74
CA HIS A 413 -53.87 13.91 14.58
C HIS A 413 -54.95 12.84 14.35
N PRO A 414 -55.63 12.33 15.39
CA PRO A 414 -56.74 11.41 15.23
C PRO A 414 -58.06 12.16 14.99
N SER A 415 -58.81 11.73 13.96
CA SER A 415 -60.22 12.11 13.76
C SER A 415 -61.15 11.38 14.75
N PRO A 416 -62.30 11.96 15.13
CA PRO A 416 -63.18 11.40 16.15
C PRO A 416 -64.31 10.55 15.53
N ALA A 417 -64.63 9.42 16.18
CA ALA A 417 -65.99 8.99 16.55
C ALA A 417 -66.04 7.46 16.76
N ALA A 418 -66.45 7.04 17.96
CA ALA A 418 -67.67 6.25 18.21
C ALA A 418 -67.54 5.43 19.51
N ALA A 419 -68.40 5.78 20.47
CA ALA A 419 -69.02 4.95 21.49
C ALA A 419 -68.16 3.93 22.26
N CYS A 420 -67.90 4.25 23.54
CA CYS A 420 -67.87 3.24 24.59
C CYS A 420 -68.61 3.81 25.80
N ASP A 421 -69.70 3.15 26.15
CA ASP A 421 -70.51 3.36 27.35
C ASP A 421 -69.70 3.05 28.61
N GLY A 422 -69.83 3.90 29.63
CA GLY A 422 -69.63 3.48 31.02
C GLY A 422 -68.67 4.33 31.85
N CYS A 423 -69.23 4.88 32.94
CA CYS A 423 -68.56 5.34 34.16
C CYS A 423 -67.86 6.71 34.20
N SER A 424 -68.68 7.74 34.45
CA SER A 424 -68.68 8.57 35.67
C SER A 424 -67.38 9.22 36.16
N CYS A 425 -67.17 10.49 35.79
CA CYS A 425 -66.65 11.51 36.69
C CYS A 425 -67.40 12.83 36.40
N ARG A 426 -68.16 13.31 37.39
CA ARG A 426 -68.90 14.58 37.39
C ARG A 426 -68.12 15.63 38.18
N ASP A 427 -68.37 16.88 37.79
CA ASP A 427 -68.18 18.15 38.50
C ASP A 427 -66.72 18.66 38.55
N ASP A 428 -66.41 19.95 38.34
CA ASP A 428 -67.21 21.13 38.63
C ASP A 428 -66.77 22.38 37.82
N LYS A 429 -67.67 23.36 37.78
CA LYS A 429 -67.71 24.58 36.96
C LYS A 429 -66.76 25.70 37.44
N GLY A 430 -66.45 26.63 36.53
CA GLY A 430 -66.29 28.05 36.91
C GLY A 430 -65.29 28.87 36.09
N ALA A 431 -65.78 29.60 35.08
CA ALA A 431 -65.12 30.73 34.42
C ALA A 431 -65.16 32.01 35.32
N PRO A 432 -64.78 33.24 34.87
CA PRO A 432 -63.88 33.73 33.81
C PRO A 432 -62.87 34.81 34.37
N PRO A 433 -62.09 35.54 33.52
CA PRO A 433 -60.94 36.35 33.97
C PRO A 433 -61.26 37.85 34.12
N ALA A 434 -60.42 38.57 34.87
CA ALA A 434 -60.29 40.02 34.74
C ALA A 434 -58.93 40.56 35.23
N ARG A 435 -58.22 41.19 34.27
CA ARG A 435 -57.18 42.23 34.34
C ARG A 435 -55.74 41.81 34.10
#